data_AF-A0A1V1WTF7-F1
#
_entry.id   AF-A0A1V1WTF7-F1
#
_cell.length_a   1.000
_cell.length_b   1.000
_cell.length_c   1.000
_cell.angle_alpha   90.00
_cell.angle_beta   90.00
_cell.angle_gamma   90.00
#
_symmetry.space_group_name_H-M   'P 1'
#
loop_
_entity.id
_entity.type
_entity.pdbx_description
1 polymer ?
#
loop_
_entity_poly.entity_id
_entity_poly.type
_entity_poly.pdbx_seq_one_letter_code
_entity_poly.pdbx_strand_id
1 'polypeptide(L)'
;MMDILFRDSERGFTLMEVLISMAIGGLLMGAVVNTFVVQRKSYDIQEQVTEMVQTARAAMDMMTREIRMAGYDPTGAGFEGISYNATQLRVNADLRGDNPSDPSDGDTNDSNEDIMYSYDSNDFQIDRNTGGGNQPFAENIDSFTFDYIDGNGNPTTISADIRQVRVTVTARTAKPDHEYPSGGGYRTYTLSSLIMPPNLACP
;
A
#
# COMPACT_ATOMS: atom_id res chain seq x y z
N MET A 1 -75.09 30.77 25.50
CA MET A 1 -74.27 30.68 24.26
C MET A 1 -73.55 29.35 24.35
N MET A 2 -73.98 28.37 23.56
CA MET A 2 -73.53 26.98 23.67
C MET A 2 -72.83 26.65 22.36
N ASP A 3 -71.51 26.47 22.44
CA ASP A 3 -70.68 26.12 21.29
C ASP A 3 -71.06 24.73 20.77
N ILE A 4 -71.45 24.70 19.50
CA ILE A 4 -71.70 23.46 18.76
C ILE A 4 -70.34 22.90 18.38
N LEU A 5 -69.87 21.89 19.14
CA LEU A 5 -68.73 21.07 18.73
C LEU A 5 -69.19 20.16 17.58
N PHE A 6 -68.83 20.50 16.34
CA PHE A 6 -68.89 19.56 15.23
C PHE A 6 -67.92 18.40 15.54
N ARG A 7 -68.48 17.22 15.83
CA ARG A 7 -67.71 15.99 15.94
C ARG A 7 -67.51 15.46 14.52
N ASP A 8 -66.29 15.63 13.99
CA ASP A 8 -65.90 14.94 12.77
C ASP A 8 -66.04 13.43 12.99
N SER A 9 -66.76 12.77 12.10
CA SER A 9 -66.91 11.31 12.14
C SER A 9 -65.58 10.69 11.75
N GLU A 10 -64.86 10.14 12.72
CA GLU A 10 -63.65 9.36 12.47
C GLU A 10 -64.02 8.10 11.68
N ARG A 11 -63.78 8.14 10.37
CA ARG A 11 -63.89 6.98 9.49
C ARG A 11 -62.63 6.13 9.66
N GLY A 12 -62.80 4.89 10.13
CA GLY A 12 -61.72 3.90 10.22
C GLY A 12 -61.28 3.39 8.83
N PHE A 13 -60.12 2.75 8.78
CA PHE A 13 -59.56 2.17 7.55
C PHE A 13 -60.30 0.90 7.12
N THR A 14 -60.49 0.72 5.83
CA THR A 14 -60.95 -0.56 5.27
C THR A 14 -59.81 -1.58 5.23
N LEU A 15 -60.14 -2.87 5.33
CA LEU A 15 -59.14 -3.95 5.19
C LEU A 15 -58.38 -3.87 3.86
N MET A 16 -59.06 -3.45 2.79
CA MET A 16 -58.45 -3.29 1.47
C MET A 16 -57.41 -2.17 1.43
N GLU A 17 -57.67 -1.03 2.09
CA GLU A 17 -56.69 0.07 2.19
C GLU A 17 -55.44 -0.35 2.96
N VAL A 18 -55.58 -1.12 4.05
CA VAL A 18 -54.44 -1.63 4.81
C VAL A 18 -53.61 -2.60 3.95
N LEU A 19 -54.26 -3.51 3.23
CA LEU A 19 -53.57 -4.46 2.34
C LEU A 19 -52.82 -3.77 1.20
N ILE A 20 -53.44 -2.78 0.55
CA ILE A 20 -52.80 -2.00 -0.52
C ILE A 20 -51.63 -1.19 0.03
N SER A 21 -51.81 -0.54 1.19
CA SER A 21 -50.77 0.27 1.83
C SER A 21 -49.56 -0.59 2.22
N MET A 22 -49.80 -1.79 2.77
CA MET A 22 -48.74 -2.74 3.09
C MET A 22 -48.04 -3.27 1.84
N ALA A 23 -48.78 -3.57 0.76
CA ALA A 23 -48.20 -4.02 -0.49
C ALA A 23 -47.27 -2.96 -1.10
N ILE A 24 -47.72 -1.70 -1.17
CA ILE A 24 -46.90 -0.58 -1.67
C ILE A 24 -45.72 -0.31 -0.74
N GLY A 25 -45.93 -0.32 0.58
CA GLY A 25 -44.87 -0.15 1.57
C GLY A 25 -43.79 -1.23 1.47
N GLY A 26 -44.19 -2.48 1.23
CA GLY A 26 -43.26 -3.59 0.99
C GLY A 26 -42.43 -3.41 -0.28
N LEU A 27 -43.04 -2.96 -1.37
CA LEU A 27 -42.32 -2.66 -2.62
C LEU A 27 -41.30 -1.53 -2.44
N LEU A 28 -41.68 -0.46 -1.74
CA LEU A 28 -40.77 0.66 -1.44
C LEU A 28 -39.61 0.21 -0.55
N MET A 29 -39.89 -0.56 0.51
CA MET A 29 -38.84 -1.11 1.37
C MET A 29 -37.89 -2.02 0.60
N GLY A 30 -38.41 -2.85 -0.32
CA GLY A 30 -37.58 -3.68 -1.20
C GLY A 30 -36.61 -2.85 -2.05
N ALA A 31 -37.06 -1.74 -2.63
CA ALA A 31 -36.21 -0.83 -3.39
C ALA A 31 -35.14 -0.14 -2.51
N VAL A 32 -35.50 0.28 -1.29
CA VAL A 32 -34.57 0.89 -0.34
C VAL A 32 -33.50 -0.10 0.11
N VAL A 33 -33.87 -1.33 0.44
CA VAL A 33 -32.92 -2.38 0.85
C VAL A 33 -31.93 -2.67 -0.27
N ASN A 34 -32.39 -2.75 -1.52
CA ASN A 34 -31.49 -2.97 -2.66
C ASN A 34 -30.47 -1.83 -2.81
N THR A 35 -30.93 -0.59 -2.69
CA THR A 35 -30.04 0.60 -2.73
C THR A 35 -29.01 0.55 -1.61
N PHE A 36 -29.43 0.20 -0.39
CA PHE A 36 -28.55 0.05 0.76
C PHE A 36 -27.47 -1.02 0.58
N VAL A 37 -27.82 -2.17 -0.02
CA VAL A 37 -26.86 -3.26 -0.31
C VAL A 37 -25.80 -2.80 -1.29
N VAL A 38 -26.20 -2.14 -2.39
CA VAL A 38 -25.26 -1.59 -3.38
C VAL A 38 -24.35 -0.53 -2.77
N GLN A 39 -24.92 0.33 -1.93
CA GLN A 39 -24.16 1.38 -1.24
C GLN A 39 -23.12 0.78 -0.28
N ARG A 40 -23.51 -0.22 0.54
CA ARG A 40 -22.57 -0.91 1.44
C ARG A 40 -21.41 -1.55 0.69
N LYS A 41 -21.71 -2.29 -0.39
CA LYS A 41 -20.67 -2.90 -1.24
C LYS A 41 -19.71 -1.86 -1.81
N SER A 42 -20.25 -0.72 -2.27
CA SER A 42 -19.43 0.38 -2.81
C SER A 42 -18.50 0.98 -1.76
N TYR A 43 -18.96 1.12 -0.50
CA TYR A 43 -18.12 1.55 0.61
C TYR A 43 -17.00 0.56 0.91
N ASP A 44 -17.31 -0.74 1.00
CA ASP A 44 -16.31 -1.78 1.28
C ASP A 44 -15.22 -1.85 0.19
N ILE A 45 -15.58 -1.61 -1.07
CA ILE A 45 -14.60 -1.52 -2.18
C ILE A 45 -13.75 -0.26 -2.06
N GLN A 46 -14.36 0.88 -1.74
CA GLN A 46 -13.63 2.15 -1.59
C GLN A 46 -12.62 2.09 -0.44
N GLU A 47 -12.98 1.45 0.68
CA GLU A 47 -12.09 1.21 1.80
C GLU A 47 -10.86 0.39 1.37
N GLN A 48 -11.09 -0.76 0.72
CA GLN A 48 -10.00 -1.62 0.24
C GLN A 48 -9.09 -0.93 -0.79
N VAL A 49 -9.65 -0.13 -1.70
CA VAL A 49 -8.84 0.64 -2.66
C VAL A 49 -8.03 1.71 -1.95
N THR A 50 -8.60 2.36 -0.94
CA THR A 50 -7.91 3.38 -0.14
C THR A 50 -6.72 2.77 0.61
N GLU A 51 -6.95 1.64 1.28
CA GLU A 51 -5.91 0.90 2.01
C GLU A 51 -4.79 0.46 1.07
N MET A 52 -5.12 -0.19 -0.05
CA MET A 52 -4.15 -0.62 -1.07
C MET A 52 -3.24 0.55 -1.53
N VAL A 53 -3.82 1.72 -1.83
CA VAL A 53 -3.05 2.89 -2.27
C VAL A 53 -2.20 3.46 -1.13
N GLN A 54 -2.73 3.52 0.09
CA GLN A 54 -1.99 4.01 1.26
C GLN A 54 -0.79 3.14 1.59
N THR A 55 -0.97 1.81 1.61
CA THR A 55 0.12 0.85 1.83
C THR A 55 1.20 0.98 0.76
N ALA A 56 0.82 1.04 -0.52
CA ALA A 56 1.79 1.20 -1.61
C ALA A 56 2.59 2.51 -1.51
N ARG A 57 1.92 3.63 -1.16
CA ARG A 57 2.59 4.93 -0.99
C ARG A 57 3.49 4.95 0.23
N ALA A 58 3.02 4.44 1.37
CA ALA A 58 3.82 4.38 2.59
C ALA A 58 5.08 3.53 2.39
N ALA A 59 4.95 2.37 1.74
CA ALA A 59 6.06 1.49 1.39
C ALA A 59 7.08 2.20 0.50
N MET A 60 6.62 2.83 -0.59
CA MET A 60 7.48 3.57 -1.53
C MET A 60 8.15 4.79 -0.90
N ASP A 61 7.47 5.52 -0.03
CA ASP A 61 8.03 6.69 0.65
C ASP A 61 9.18 6.30 1.59
N MET A 62 9.02 5.20 2.33
CA MET A 62 10.06 4.70 3.23
C MET A 62 11.23 4.07 2.46
N MET A 63 10.96 3.22 1.46
CA MET A 63 12.01 2.69 0.56
C MET A 63 12.80 3.82 -0.09
N THR A 64 12.12 4.88 -0.56
CA THR A 64 12.81 6.03 -1.18
C THR A 64 13.75 6.72 -0.20
N ARG A 65 13.36 6.90 1.07
CA ARG A 65 14.24 7.50 2.07
C ARG A 65 15.48 6.64 2.32
N GLU A 66 15.30 5.33 2.45
CA GLU A 66 16.38 4.38 2.74
C GLU A 66 17.34 4.25 1.56
N ILE A 67 16.81 4.06 0.34
CA ILE A 67 17.61 4.04 -0.89
C ILE A 67 18.38 5.35 -1.07
N ARG A 68 17.81 6.50 -0.69
CA ARG A 68 18.54 7.79 -0.75
C ARG A 68 19.70 7.89 0.25
N MET A 69 19.76 7.06 1.29
CA MET A 69 20.90 7.01 2.20
C MET A 69 21.99 6.04 1.70
N ALA A 70 21.72 5.25 0.67
CA ALA A 70 22.66 4.28 0.13
C ALA A 70 24.03 4.91 -0.16
N GLY A 71 25.09 4.20 0.24
CA GLY A 71 26.48 4.60 0.02
C GLY A 71 26.96 5.76 0.89
N TYR A 72 26.21 6.14 1.93
CA TYR A 72 26.69 7.10 2.91
C TYR A 72 27.84 6.47 3.72
N ASP A 73 29.06 6.95 3.50
CA ASP A 73 30.30 6.39 4.07
C ASP A 73 31.17 7.54 4.66
N PRO A 74 30.90 7.96 5.90
CA PRO A 74 31.67 9.02 6.55
C PRO A 74 33.08 8.57 6.98
N THR A 75 33.33 7.26 7.10
CA THR A 75 34.61 6.68 7.55
C THR A 75 35.56 6.36 6.39
N GLY A 76 35.04 6.27 5.16
CA GLY A 76 35.79 5.91 3.96
C GLY A 76 36.13 4.43 3.90
N ALA A 77 35.30 3.57 4.48
CA ALA A 77 35.49 2.13 4.54
C ALA A 77 35.43 1.46 3.16
N GLY A 78 34.71 2.06 2.20
CA GLY A 78 34.67 1.60 0.82
C GLY A 78 33.83 0.35 0.61
N PHE A 79 32.53 0.45 0.92
CA PHE A 79 31.53 -0.58 0.63
C PHE A 79 30.61 -0.19 -0.54
N GLU A 80 29.92 -1.18 -1.11
CA GLU A 80 28.90 -0.95 -2.13
C GLU A 80 27.60 -0.50 -1.47
N GLY A 81 27.16 0.74 -1.72
CA GLY A 81 25.91 1.25 -1.15
C GLY A 81 24.66 0.52 -1.65
N ILE A 82 24.70 -0.03 -2.87
CA ILE A 82 23.67 -0.92 -3.41
C ILE A 82 24.36 -2.07 -4.13
N SER A 83 24.03 -3.30 -3.73
CA SER A 83 24.52 -4.50 -4.41
C SER A 83 23.50 -5.00 -5.44
N TYR A 84 23.96 -5.33 -6.64
CA TYR A 84 23.11 -5.98 -7.64
C TYR A 84 22.65 -7.36 -7.15
N ASN A 85 21.35 -7.58 -7.19
CA ASN A 85 20.71 -8.87 -7.00
C ASN A 85 19.38 -8.85 -7.75
N ALA A 86 18.91 -9.97 -8.31
CA ALA A 86 17.70 -9.97 -9.12
C ALA A 86 16.39 -10.12 -8.31
N THR A 87 16.48 -10.57 -7.06
CA THR A 87 15.32 -10.95 -6.22
C THR A 87 15.25 -10.21 -4.89
N GLN A 88 16.35 -9.58 -4.47
CA GLN A 88 16.44 -8.81 -3.24
C GLN A 88 17.05 -7.44 -3.51
N LEU A 89 16.47 -6.39 -2.95
CA LEU A 89 17.07 -5.07 -2.94
C LEU A 89 17.80 -4.87 -1.62
N ARG A 90 19.13 -4.79 -1.67
CA ARG A 90 19.98 -4.54 -0.51
C ARG A 90 20.54 -3.12 -0.57
N VAL A 91 20.36 -2.37 0.51
CA VAL A 91 20.77 -0.97 0.66
C VAL A 91 21.68 -0.87 1.86
N ASN A 92 22.90 -0.40 1.62
CA ASN A 92 23.95 -0.30 2.62
C ASN A 92 24.30 1.17 2.88
N ALA A 93 24.49 1.54 4.14
CA ALA A 93 24.97 2.84 4.59
C ALA A 93 25.68 2.69 5.95
N ASP A 94 26.81 3.36 6.14
CA ASP A 94 27.53 3.46 7.42
C ASP A 94 26.91 4.64 8.19
N LEU A 95 25.90 4.32 9.00
CA LEU A 95 25.17 5.29 9.78
C LEU A 95 25.83 5.43 11.15
N ARG A 96 25.34 6.37 11.95
CA ARG A 96 25.70 6.40 13.36
C ARG A 96 24.66 5.58 14.10
N GLY A 97 25.10 4.61 14.91
CA GLY A 97 24.22 3.85 15.78
C GLY A 97 23.39 4.71 16.73
N ASP A 98 22.35 4.13 17.32
CA ASP A 98 21.41 4.81 18.21
C ASP A 98 22.02 5.16 19.59
N ASN A 99 23.13 4.52 19.93
CA ASN A 99 23.88 4.76 21.14
C ASN A 99 25.02 5.76 20.88
N PRO A 100 25.21 6.81 21.71
CA PRO A 100 26.32 7.74 21.56
C PRO A 100 27.72 7.12 21.51
N SER A 101 27.87 5.90 22.06
CA SER A 101 29.10 5.09 22.03
C SER A 101 29.24 4.20 20.80
N ASP A 102 28.33 4.32 19.83
CA ASP A 102 28.31 3.58 18.57
C ASP A 102 28.49 4.56 17.40
N PRO A 103 29.72 5.11 17.22
CA PRO A 103 30.01 5.94 16.06
C PRO A 103 29.97 5.08 14.79
N SER A 104 29.74 5.71 13.64
CA SER A 104 30.10 5.12 12.34
C SER A 104 31.50 4.51 12.44
N ASP A 105 31.58 3.19 12.34
CA ASP A 105 32.80 2.42 12.61
C ASP A 105 33.43 1.85 11.33
N GLY A 106 32.78 2.10 10.19
CA GLY A 106 33.22 1.66 8.88
C GLY A 106 32.83 0.23 8.54
N ASP A 107 31.84 -0.34 9.22
CA ASP A 107 31.12 -1.49 8.73
C ASP A 107 29.66 -1.15 8.37
N THR A 108 28.88 -2.17 8.01
CA THR A 108 27.45 -2.01 7.65
C THR A 108 26.59 -3.06 8.37
N ASN A 109 27.06 -3.57 9.50
CA ASN A 109 26.48 -4.73 10.17
C ASN A 109 25.52 -4.32 11.30
N ASP A 110 25.39 -3.03 11.57
CA ASP A 110 24.48 -2.54 12.57
C ASP A 110 23.05 -2.38 12.05
N SER A 111 22.14 -2.14 13.00
CA SER A 111 20.73 -1.98 12.72
C SER A 111 20.49 -0.78 11.80
N ASN A 112 19.81 -1.02 10.69
CA ASN A 112 19.50 -0.03 9.64
C ASN A 112 20.69 0.39 8.75
N GLU A 113 21.83 -0.29 8.86
CA GLU A 113 22.99 -0.07 8.00
C GLU A 113 23.03 -1.03 6.82
N ASP A 114 22.51 -2.24 7.02
CA ASP A 114 22.20 -3.21 5.96
C ASP A 114 20.69 -3.47 5.95
N ILE A 115 20.03 -2.88 4.96
CA ILE A 115 18.60 -3.01 4.76
C ILE A 115 18.34 -3.90 3.56
N MET A 116 17.65 -5.01 3.77
CA MET A 116 17.24 -5.93 2.72
C MET A 116 15.73 -5.94 2.56
N TYR A 117 15.28 -5.72 1.33
CA TYR A 117 13.90 -5.89 0.90
C TYR A 117 13.76 -7.12 0.00
N SER A 118 12.75 -7.95 0.28
CA SER A 118 12.43 -9.13 -0.53
C SER A 118 10.93 -9.28 -0.72
N TYR A 119 10.53 -9.83 -1.87
CA TYR A 119 9.14 -10.18 -2.13
C TYR A 119 8.85 -11.62 -1.72
N ASP A 120 7.85 -11.82 -0.85
CA ASP A 120 7.28 -13.13 -0.58
C ASP A 120 6.00 -13.31 -1.42
N SER A 121 6.09 -14.16 -2.44
CA SER A 121 4.97 -14.48 -3.33
C SER A 121 3.94 -15.43 -2.71
N ASN A 122 4.26 -16.11 -1.61
CA ASN A 122 3.31 -17.00 -0.92
C ASN A 122 2.32 -16.18 -0.10
N ASP A 123 2.85 -15.19 0.63
CA ASP A 123 2.08 -14.33 1.51
C ASP A 123 1.65 -13.01 0.84
N PHE A 124 2.07 -12.75 -0.41
CA PHE A 124 1.80 -11.52 -1.15
C PHE A 124 2.25 -10.28 -0.37
N GLN A 125 3.50 -10.28 0.09
CA GLN A 125 4.04 -9.20 0.91
C GLN A 125 5.49 -8.86 0.55
N ILE A 126 5.88 -7.62 0.87
CA ILE A 126 7.28 -7.22 0.90
C ILE A 126 7.75 -7.38 2.35
N ASP A 127 8.84 -8.11 2.52
CA ASP A 127 9.57 -8.18 3.78
C ASP A 127 10.69 -7.15 3.79
N ARG A 128 10.96 -6.57 4.96
CA ARG A 128 12.10 -5.70 5.25
C ARG A 128 12.91 -6.32 6.39
N ASN A 129 14.22 -6.39 6.24
CA ASN A 129 15.16 -6.85 7.25
C ASN A 129 16.22 -5.77 7.48
N THR A 130 16.46 -5.43 8.75
CA THR A 130 17.45 -4.42 9.18
C THR A 130 18.38 -4.98 10.26
N GLY A 131 18.75 -6.24 10.16
CA GLY A 131 19.61 -6.95 11.11
C GLY A 131 18.86 -7.83 12.11
N GLY A 132 17.53 -7.68 12.23
CA GLY A 132 16.67 -8.46 13.13
C GLY A 132 15.97 -9.68 12.50
N GLY A 133 16.15 -9.91 11.20
CA GLY A 133 15.39 -10.89 10.42
C GLY A 133 14.28 -10.24 9.57
N ASN A 134 13.62 -11.04 8.73
CA ASN A 134 12.54 -10.57 7.86
C ASN A 134 11.31 -10.18 8.69
N GLN A 135 10.83 -8.96 8.49
CA GLN A 135 9.59 -8.45 9.06
C GLN A 135 8.64 -8.05 7.92
N PRO A 136 7.34 -8.37 8.00
CA PRO A 136 6.36 -7.88 7.04
C PRO A 136 6.36 -6.35 7.02
N PHE A 137 6.56 -5.78 5.84
CA PHE A 137 6.69 -4.34 5.64
C PHE A 137 5.51 -3.76 4.85
N ALA A 138 5.06 -4.47 3.82
CA ALA A 138 3.88 -4.10 3.05
C ALA A 138 3.13 -5.36 2.62
N GLU A 139 1.86 -5.47 2.99
CA GLU A 139 1.00 -6.60 2.64
C GLU A 139 0.18 -6.31 1.38
N ASN A 140 -0.41 -7.38 0.81
CA ASN A 140 -1.24 -7.32 -0.39
C ASN A 140 -0.49 -6.74 -1.60
N ILE A 141 0.72 -7.22 -1.82
CA ILE A 141 1.58 -6.89 -2.95
C ILE A 141 1.51 -8.02 -3.98
N ASP A 142 1.19 -7.66 -5.22
CA ASP A 142 1.12 -8.59 -6.35
C ASP A 142 2.50 -8.74 -7.04
N SER A 143 3.27 -7.66 -7.09
CA SER A 143 4.65 -7.68 -7.57
C SER A 143 5.51 -6.58 -6.95
N PHE A 144 6.77 -6.91 -6.73
CA PHE A 144 7.81 -5.98 -6.32
C PHE A 144 9.05 -6.24 -7.18
N THR A 145 9.49 -5.23 -7.91
CA THR A 145 10.59 -5.33 -8.88
C THR A 145 11.47 -4.11 -8.80
N PHE A 146 12.73 -4.28 -9.17
CA PHE A 146 13.70 -3.20 -9.22
C PHE A 146 14.60 -3.34 -10.45
N ASP A 147 14.91 -2.19 -11.06
CA ASP A 147 15.88 -2.07 -12.14
C ASP A 147 17.05 -1.21 -11.67
N TYR A 148 18.27 -1.68 -11.90
CA TYR A 148 19.49 -0.95 -11.58
C TYR A 148 20.00 -0.22 -12.81
N ILE A 149 20.32 1.05 -12.64
CA ILE A 149 20.63 1.96 -13.74
C ILE A 149 21.96 2.66 -13.45
N ASP A 150 22.82 2.73 -14.46
CA ASP A 150 24.13 3.38 -14.38
C ASP A 150 24.05 4.91 -14.43
N GLY A 151 25.21 5.58 -14.34
CA GLY A 151 25.30 7.04 -14.44
C GLY A 151 24.89 7.62 -15.80
N ASN A 152 24.83 6.79 -16.84
CA ASN A 152 24.44 7.17 -18.19
C ASN A 152 22.95 6.89 -18.48
N GLY A 153 22.22 6.29 -17.53
CA GLY A 153 20.81 5.91 -17.68
C GLY A 153 20.58 4.53 -18.30
N ASN A 154 21.62 3.70 -18.45
CA ASN A 154 21.50 2.35 -18.98
C ASN A 154 21.29 1.32 -17.86
N PRO A 155 20.55 0.21 -18.11
CA PRO A 155 20.50 -0.90 -17.18
C PRO A 155 21.90 -1.47 -16.92
N THR A 156 22.22 -1.75 -15.66
CA THR A 156 23.48 -2.38 -15.28
C THR A 156 23.25 -3.55 -14.32
N THR A 157 24.14 -4.54 -14.38
CA THR A 157 24.21 -5.65 -13.41
C THR A 157 25.49 -5.59 -12.59
N ILE A 158 26.28 -4.53 -12.74
CA ILE A 158 27.56 -4.32 -12.05
C ILE A 158 27.28 -3.37 -10.89
N SER A 159 27.42 -3.85 -9.64
CA SER A 159 27.12 -3.06 -8.43
C SER A 159 27.82 -1.70 -8.41
N ALA A 160 29.11 -1.68 -8.75
CA ALA A 160 29.93 -0.47 -8.77
C ALA A 160 29.45 0.60 -9.76
N ASP A 161 28.68 0.23 -10.79
CA ASP A 161 28.16 1.15 -11.80
C ASP A 161 26.77 1.69 -11.43
N ILE A 162 26.11 1.15 -10.39
CA ILE A 162 24.74 1.54 -10.02
C ILE A 162 24.74 2.99 -9.53
N ARG A 163 23.92 3.83 -10.16
CA ARG A 163 23.73 5.23 -9.78
C ARG A 163 22.26 5.57 -9.52
N GLN A 164 21.35 4.75 -10.03
CA GLN A 164 19.92 4.93 -9.84
C GLN A 164 19.25 3.57 -9.68
N VAL A 165 18.19 3.53 -8.90
CA VAL A 165 17.34 2.34 -8.73
C VAL A 165 15.92 2.73 -9.04
N ARG A 166 15.31 2.05 -10.01
CA ARG A 166 13.87 2.11 -10.23
C ARG A 166 13.22 1.04 -9.39
N VAL A 167 12.30 1.41 -8.52
CA VAL A 167 11.49 0.48 -7.76
C VAL A 167 10.07 0.53 -8.28
N THR A 168 9.49 -0.63 -8.57
CA THR A 168 8.09 -0.75 -9.00
C THR A 168 7.36 -1.73 -8.09
N VAL A 169 6.32 -1.21 -7.43
CA VAL A 169 5.42 -1.95 -6.54
C VAL A 169 4.04 -2.00 -7.18
N THR A 170 3.46 -3.19 -7.31
CA THR A 170 2.04 -3.37 -7.64
C THR A 170 1.33 -3.91 -6.42
N ALA A 171 0.51 -3.08 -5.79
CA ALA A 171 -0.37 -3.50 -4.70
C ALA A 171 -1.70 -4.03 -5.28
N ARG A 172 -2.41 -4.83 -4.48
CA ARG A 172 -3.73 -5.39 -4.79
C ARG A 172 -4.68 -5.20 -3.61
N THR A 173 -5.98 -5.25 -3.88
CA THR A 173 -6.98 -5.29 -2.80
C THR A 173 -6.86 -6.57 -1.99
N ALA A 174 -7.17 -6.52 -0.68
CA ALA A 174 -7.13 -7.69 0.19
C ALA A 174 -8.18 -8.75 -0.20
N LYS A 175 -9.34 -8.32 -0.73
CA LYS A 175 -10.41 -9.21 -1.18
C LYS A 175 -10.66 -9.05 -2.69
N PRO A 176 -11.13 -10.11 -3.36
CA PRO A 176 -11.55 -10.02 -4.74
C PRO A 176 -12.90 -9.26 -4.86
N ASP A 177 -12.98 -8.40 -5.84
CA ASP A 177 -14.19 -7.77 -6.36
C ASP A 177 -14.72 -8.57 -7.55
N HIS A 178 -15.74 -9.41 -7.32
CA HIS A 178 -16.34 -10.25 -8.38
C HIS A 178 -16.98 -9.45 -9.53
N GLU A 179 -17.23 -8.15 -9.35
CA GLU A 179 -17.70 -7.28 -10.44
C GLU A 179 -16.56 -6.75 -11.31
N TYR A 180 -15.30 -7.07 -10.95
CA TYR A 180 -14.10 -6.73 -11.69
C TYR A 180 -13.45 -8.00 -12.29
N PRO A 181 -13.77 -8.38 -13.55
CA PRO A 181 -13.29 -9.63 -14.15
C PRO A 181 -11.81 -9.59 -14.58
N SER A 182 -11.18 -8.41 -14.55
CA SER A 182 -9.75 -8.26 -14.86
C SER A 182 -8.89 -8.58 -13.63
N GLY A 183 -7.64 -9.03 -13.81
CA GLY A 183 -6.71 -9.24 -12.68
C GLY A 183 -7.14 -10.33 -11.70
N GLY A 184 -7.89 -11.35 -12.14
CA GLY A 184 -8.31 -12.46 -11.28
C GLY A 184 -9.34 -12.08 -10.21
N GLY A 185 -10.02 -10.93 -10.36
CA GLY A 185 -10.94 -10.41 -9.36
C GLY A 185 -10.33 -9.38 -8.42
N TYR A 186 -9.02 -9.14 -8.45
CA TYR A 186 -8.38 -8.16 -7.59
C TYR A 186 -8.16 -6.85 -8.32
N ARG A 187 -8.45 -5.73 -7.65
CA ARG A 187 -8.05 -4.41 -8.16
C ARG A 187 -6.58 -4.22 -7.81
N THR A 188 -5.82 -3.64 -8.73
CA THR A 188 -4.39 -3.41 -8.56
C THR A 188 -4.06 -1.92 -8.68
N TYR A 189 -2.97 -1.52 -8.04
CA TYR A 189 -2.40 -0.19 -8.12
C TYR A 189 -0.88 -0.29 -8.21
N THR A 190 -0.33 0.14 -9.34
CA THR A 190 1.12 0.12 -9.57
C THR A 190 1.71 1.51 -9.35
N LEU A 191 2.79 1.56 -8.56
CA LEU A 191 3.59 2.73 -8.30
C LEU A 191 5.04 2.44 -8.69
N SER A 192 5.63 3.31 -9.50
CA SER A 192 7.04 3.23 -9.90
C SER A 192 7.75 4.52 -9.54
N SER A 193 8.91 4.42 -8.90
CA SER A 193 9.77 5.56 -8.56
C SER A 193 11.19 5.29 -9.02
N LEU A 194 11.83 6.31 -9.58
CA LEU A 194 13.24 6.31 -9.90
C LEU A 194 13.98 7.08 -8.82
N ILE A 195 14.80 6.40 -8.03
CA ILE A 195 15.56 6.98 -6.93
C ILE A 195 17.02 7.11 -7.34
N MET A 196 17.60 8.29 -7.08
CA MET A 196 19.01 8.60 -7.31
C MET A 196 19.67 8.89 -5.95
N PRO A 197 20.39 7.93 -5.36
CA PRO A 197 21.09 8.14 -4.10
C PRO A 197 22.23 9.16 -4.29
N PRO A 198 22.25 10.29 -3.54
CA PRO A 198 23.27 11.32 -3.69
C PRO A 198 24.69 10.80 -3.45
N ASN A 199 24.88 9.84 -2.54
CA ASN A 199 26.21 9.34 -2.22
C ASN A 199 26.77 8.36 -3.27
N LEU A 200 25.90 7.80 -4.12
CA LEU A 200 26.33 7.00 -5.28
C LEU A 200 26.61 7.88 -6.50
N ALA A 201 26.05 9.09 -6.55
CA ALA A 201 26.12 9.97 -7.70
C ALA A 201 27.44 10.76 -7.79
N CYS A 202 28.59 10.09 -7.80
CA CYS A 202 29.88 10.65 -8.22
C CYS A 202 30.88 9.54 -8.62
N PRO A 203 31.69 9.77 -9.67
CA PRO A 203 33.13 9.59 -9.61
C PRO A 203 33.85 10.90 -9.28
#